data_AF-A0A1R4B6J1-F1
#
_entry.id   AF-A0A1R4B6J1-F1
#
_cell.length_a   1.000
_cell.length_b   1.000
_cell.length_c   1.000
_cell.angle_alpha   90.00
_cell.angle_beta   90.00
_cell.angle_gamma   90.00
#
_symmetry.space_group_name_H-M   'P 1'
#
loop_
_entity.id
_entity.type
_entity.pdbx_description
1 polymer ?
#
loop_
_entity_poly.entity_id
_entity_poly.type
_entity_poly.pdbx_seq_one_letter_code
_entity_poly.pdbx_strand_id
1 'polypeptide(L)'
;MMKIKKFFIIYTAPTCIVATISFFMTYLNHGMTQDFWMEWAKALCVSLCVILPIVGFMLQNIGQFVAKRFIGFSLLTQKLVQCLLIALSIESILSLIATITTAQSDSVFMFLQIWLMTLLKALPLGYVIGMMMVFVVKPRMQKALSKLAT
;
A
#
# COMPACT_ATOMS: atom_id res chain seq x y z
N MET A 1 -21.60 -3.26 -21.25
CA MET A 1 -20.20 -3.52 -21.68
C MET A 1 -19.18 -2.46 -21.21
N MET A 2 -19.50 -1.15 -21.26
CA MET A 2 -18.57 -0.07 -20.89
C MET A 2 -18.14 -0.04 -19.40
N LYS A 3 -19.02 -0.49 -18.47
CA LYS A 3 -18.70 -0.58 -17.02
C LYS A 3 -17.64 -1.63 -16.69
N ILE A 4 -17.65 -2.78 -17.38
CA ILE A 4 -16.69 -3.88 -17.17
C ILE A 4 -15.29 -3.49 -17.67
N LYS A 5 -15.19 -2.84 -18.83
CA LYS A 5 -13.90 -2.33 -19.35
C LYS A 5 -13.28 -1.28 -18.42
N LYS A 6 -14.09 -0.36 -17.88
CA LYS A 6 -13.63 0.63 -16.89
C LYS A 6 -13.15 -0.05 -15.60
N PHE A 7 -13.87 -1.05 -15.11
CA PHE A 7 -13.46 -1.85 -13.96
C PHE A 7 -12.11 -2.53 -14.21
N PHE A 8 -11.96 -3.25 -15.33
CA PHE A 8 -10.69 -3.91 -15.67
C PHE A 8 -9.51 -2.92 -15.71
N ILE A 9 -9.66 -1.77 -16.35
CA ILE A 9 -8.58 -0.76 -16.45
C ILE A 9 -8.22 -0.19 -15.07
N ILE A 10 -9.21 0.01 -14.21
CA ILE A 10 -8.99 0.56 -12.85
C ILE A 10 -8.22 -0.41 -11.97
N TYR A 11 -8.48 -1.71 -12.10
CA TYR A 11 -7.86 -2.72 -11.24
C TYR A 11 -6.58 -3.34 -11.82
N THR A 12 -6.38 -3.35 -13.14
CA THR A 12 -5.23 -4.03 -13.77
C THR A 12 -3.88 -3.44 -13.34
N ALA A 13 -3.72 -2.11 -13.39
CA ALA A 13 -2.43 -1.48 -13.08
C ALA A 13 -2.04 -1.61 -11.59
N PRO A 14 -2.94 -1.35 -10.61
CA PRO A 14 -2.65 -1.63 -9.20
C PRO A 14 -2.38 -3.11 -8.95
N THR A 15 -3.12 -4.01 -9.60
CA THR A 15 -2.93 -5.47 -9.44
C THR A 15 -1.54 -5.91 -9.89
N CYS A 16 -1.04 -5.42 -11.03
CA CYS A 16 0.31 -5.76 -11.49
C CYS A 16 1.39 -5.32 -10.48
N ILE A 17 1.23 -4.15 -9.88
CA ILE A 17 2.19 -3.63 -8.89
C ILE A 17 2.13 -4.45 -7.62
N VAL A 18 0.93 -4.70 -7.10
CA VAL A 18 0.72 -5.55 -5.92
C VAL A 18 1.25 -6.97 -6.15
N ALA A 19 1.00 -7.55 -7.33
CA ALA A 19 1.49 -8.87 -7.69
C ALA A 19 3.02 -8.93 -7.73
N THR A 20 3.68 -7.94 -8.33
CA THR A 20 5.14 -7.87 -8.43
C THR A 20 5.78 -7.69 -7.05
N ILE A 21 5.25 -6.78 -6.24
CA ILE A 21 5.76 -6.52 -4.88
C ILE A 21 5.55 -7.75 -4.00
N SER A 22 4.35 -8.34 -4.02
CA SER A 22 4.05 -9.55 -3.25
C SER A 22 4.93 -10.72 -3.67
N PHE A 23 5.19 -10.88 -4.97
CA PHE A 23 6.09 -11.93 -5.47
C PHE A 23 7.51 -11.74 -4.94
N PHE A 24 8.04 -10.52 -5.02
CA PHE A 24 9.38 -10.20 -4.54
C PHE A 24 9.49 -10.39 -3.03
N MET A 25 8.50 -9.95 -2.25
CA MET A 25 8.47 -10.14 -0.79
C MET A 25 8.36 -11.61 -0.39
N THR A 26 7.52 -12.40 -1.05
CA THR A 26 7.44 -13.85 -0.79
C THR A 26 8.78 -14.53 -1.09
N TYR A 27 9.46 -14.11 -2.17
CA TYR A 27 10.77 -14.66 -2.54
C TYR A 27 11.83 -14.33 -1.49
N LEU A 28 11.86 -13.09 -1.00
CA LEU A 28 12.80 -12.70 0.06
C LEU A 28 12.56 -13.42 1.38
N ASN A 29 11.29 -13.68 1.73
CA ASN A 29 10.95 -14.29 3.02
C ASN A 29 11.10 -15.81 3.03
N HIS A 30 10.80 -16.50 1.92
CA HIS A 30 10.73 -17.97 1.87
C HIS A 30 11.67 -18.62 0.84
N GLY A 31 12.24 -17.85 -0.10
CA GLY A 31 12.95 -18.40 -1.26
C GLY A 31 12.04 -19.10 -2.26
N MET A 32 12.62 -19.71 -3.29
CA MET A 32 11.89 -20.55 -4.27
C MET A 32 11.75 -21.99 -3.74
N THR A 33 10.92 -22.16 -2.72
CA THR A 33 10.58 -23.47 -2.12
C THR A 33 9.31 -24.05 -2.74
N GLN A 34 8.96 -25.30 -2.40
CA GLN A 34 7.76 -25.96 -2.93
C GLN A 34 6.45 -25.22 -2.55
N ASP A 35 6.43 -24.57 -1.39
CA ASP A 35 5.27 -23.82 -0.88
C ASP A 35 5.20 -22.38 -1.41
N PHE A 36 6.23 -21.91 -2.14
CA PHE A 36 6.33 -20.54 -2.63
C PHE A 36 5.07 -20.08 -3.37
N TRP A 37 4.58 -20.89 -4.31
CA TRP A 37 3.42 -20.55 -5.13
C TRP A 37 2.14 -20.41 -4.31
N MET A 38 1.97 -21.27 -3.31
CA MET A 38 0.82 -21.26 -2.42
C MET A 38 0.84 -20.01 -1.53
N GLU A 39 1.98 -19.72 -0.90
CA GLU A 39 2.14 -18.56 -0.02
C GLU A 39 2.08 -17.24 -0.78
N TRP A 40 2.65 -17.17 -1.99
CA TRP A 40 2.50 -16.02 -2.87
C TRP A 40 1.05 -15.81 -3.30
N ALA A 41 0.34 -16.86 -3.72
CA ALA A 41 -1.06 -16.74 -4.12
C ALA A 41 -1.97 -16.30 -2.97
N LYS A 42 -1.77 -16.82 -1.75
CA LYS A 42 -2.46 -16.37 -0.53
C LYS A 42 -2.17 -14.89 -0.26
N ALA A 43 -0.90 -14.49 -0.25
CA ALA A 43 -0.50 -13.11 0.00
C ALA A 43 -1.06 -12.15 -1.06
N LEU A 44 -1.08 -12.56 -2.32
CA LEU A 44 -1.68 -11.81 -3.42
C LEU A 44 -3.19 -11.66 -3.24
N CYS A 45 -3.89 -12.76 -2.90
CA CYS A 45 -5.33 -12.74 -2.67
C CYS A 45 -5.70 -11.81 -1.50
N VAL A 46 -4.98 -11.89 -0.39
CA VAL A 46 -5.17 -10.98 0.76
C VAL A 46 -4.90 -9.53 0.35
N SER A 47 -3.83 -9.28 -0.40
CA SER A 47 -3.47 -7.93 -0.83
C SER A 47 -4.53 -7.31 -1.74
N LEU A 48 -5.10 -8.09 -2.67
CA LEU A 48 -6.13 -7.60 -3.59
C LEU A 48 -7.51 -7.46 -2.94
N CYS A 49 -7.90 -8.42 -2.10
CA CYS A 49 -9.25 -8.46 -1.52
C CYS A 49 -9.38 -7.61 -0.25
N VAL A 50 -8.28 -7.39 0.49
CA VAL A 50 -8.30 -6.72 1.80
C VAL A 50 -7.52 -5.42 1.77
N ILE A 51 -6.24 -5.46 1.38
CA ILE A 51 -5.37 -4.29 1.46
C ILE A 51 -5.76 -3.22 0.44
N LEU A 52 -6.04 -3.61 -0.81
CA LEU A 52 -6.38 -2.67 -1.87
C LEU A 52 -7.66 -1.84 -1.57
N PRO A 53 -8.78 -2.44 -1.09
CA PRO A 53 -9.94 -1.67 -0.64
C PRO A 53 -9.64 -0.74 0.54
N ILE A 54 -8.86 -1.20 1.53
CA ILE A 54 -8.47 -0.39 2.70
C ILE A 54 -7.66 0.83 2.23
N VAL A 55 -6.66 0.64 1.38
CA VAL A 55 -5.86 1.73 0.79
C VAL A 55 -6.75 2.70 0.03
N GLY A 56 -7.71 2.20 -0.77
CA GLY A 56 -8.68 3.03 -1.49
C GLY A 56 -9.51 3.92 -0.56
N PHE A 57 -10.03 3.34 0.53
CA PHE A 57 -10.78 4.05 1.55
C PHE A 57 -9.93 5.12 2.27
N MET A 58 -8.69 4.77 2.62
CA MET A 58 -7.74 5.70 3.25
C MET A 58 -7.36 6.84 2.32
N LEU A 59 -7.14 6.57 1.03
CA LEU A 59 -6.88 7.60 0.02
C LEU A 59 -7.99 8.64 -0.01
N GLN A 60 -9.24 8.23 0.13
CA GLN A 60 -10.37 9.16 0.16
C GLN A 60 -10.41 9.97 1.46
N ASN A 61 -10.38 9.31 2.62
CA ASN A 61 -10.55 9.99 3.91
C ASN A 61 -9.35 10.86 4.28
N ILE A 62 -8.14 10.32 4.18
CA ILE A 62 -6.90 11.06 4.43
C ILE A 62 -6.73 12.16 3.38
N GLY A 63 -7.11 11.90 2.12
CA GLY A 63 -7.09 12.92 1.07
C GLY A 63 -7.96 14.12 1.41
N GLN A 64 -9.20 13.89 1.88
CA GLN A 64 -10.09 14.97 2.32
C GLN A 64 -9.55 15.70 3.56
N PHE A 65 -9.00 14.95 4.52
CA PHE A 65 -8.40 15.52 5.73
C PHE A 65 -7.23 16.44 5.38
N VAL A 66 -6.30 15.98 4.54
CA VAL A 66 -5.16 16.77 4.07
C VAL A 66 -5.63 17.98 3.26
N ALA A 67 -6.59 17.80 2.35
CA ALA A 67 -7.13 18.91 1.56
C ALA A 67 -7.75 19.99 2.45
N LYS A 68 -8.45 19.62 3.53
CA LYS A 68 -9.05 20.56 4.49
C LYS A 68 -8.02 21.22 5.40
N ARG A 69 -6.99 20.49 5.84
CA ARG A 69 -6.01 21.01 6.81
C ARG A 69 -4.89 21.81 6.15
N PHE A 70 -4.59 21.54 4.88
CA PHE A 70 -3.51 22.15 4.11
C PHE A 70 -4.04 23.03 2.96
N ILE A 71 -5.14 23.76 3.18
CA ILE A 71 -5.84 24.58 2.15
C ILE A 71 -4.94 25.64 1.47
N GLY A 72 -3.79 26.01 2.06
CA GLY A 72 -2.84 26.97 1.46
C GLY A 72 -1.59 26.37 0.79
N PHE A 73 -1.45 25.04 0.77
CA PHE A 73 -0.24 24.39 0.24
C PHE A 73 -0.38 23.98 -1.23
N SER A 74 0.76 23.81 -1.91
CA SER A 74 0.77 23.30 -3.27
C SER A 74 0.13 21.92 -3.38
N LEU A 75 -0.50 21.62 -4.52
CA LEU A 75 -1.09 20.31 -4.79
C LEU A 75 -0.06 19.17 -4.66
N LEU A 76 1.21 19.45 -4.99
CA LEU A 76 2.31 18.50 -4.83
C LEU A 76 2.53 18.18 -3.35
N THR A 77 2.64 19.20 -2.50
CA THR A 77 2.82 19.04 -1.04
C THR A 77 1.67 18.26 -0.42
N GLN A 78 0.42 18.57 -0.79
CA GLN A 78 -0.75 17.83 -0.31
C GLN A 78 -0.68 16.34 -0.68
N LYS A 79 -0.30 16.01 -1.92
CA LYS A 79 -0.14 14.62 -2.36
C LYS A 79 1.00 13.90 -1.63
N LEU A 80 2.13 14.57 -1.39
CA LEU A 80 3.25 14.00 -0.66
C LEU A 80 2.89 13.70 0.80
N VAL A 81 2.20 14.63 1.47
CA VAL A 81 1.70 14.44 2.85
C VAL A 81 0.66 13.32 2.89
N GLN A 82 -0.24 13.26 1.90
CA GLN A 82 -1.21 12.18 1.80
C GLN A 82 -0.53 10.81 1.67
N CYS A 83 0.49 10.68 0.81
CA CYS A 83 1.26 9.43 0.68
C CYS A 83 1.91 9.05 2.01
N LEU A 84 2.46 10.02 2.73
CA LEU A 84 3.15 9.79 3.99
C LEU A 84 2.21 9.28 5.07
N LEU A 85 1.05 9.92 5.21
CA LEU A 85 0.05 9.54 6.21
C LEU A 85 -0.53 8.15 5.94
N ILE A 86 -0.77 7.81 4.67
CA ILE A 86 -1.25 6.46 4.29
C ILE A 86 -0.18 5.42 4.59
N ALA A 87 1.07 5.66 4.17
CA ALA A 87 2.19 4.75 4.42
C ALA A 87 2.37 4.54 5.94
N LEU A 88 2.40 5.63 6.71
CA LEU A 88 2.53 5.56 8.17
C LEU A 88 1.41 4.74 8.82
N SER A 89 0.17 4.94 8.38
CA SER A 89 -1.00 4.26 8.95
C SER A 89 -0.97 2.75 8.69
N ILE A 90 -0.65 2.35 7.45
CA ILE A 90 -0.60 0.93 7.08
C ILE A 90 0.61 0.26 7.71
N GLU A 91 1.80 0.87 7.61
CA GLU A 91 3.01 0.31 8.18
C GLU A 91 2.95 0.24 9.72
N SER A 92 2.23 1.16 10.37
CA SER A 92 1.99 1.09 11.82
C SER A 92 1.21 -0.18 12.20
N ILE A 93 0.14 -0.49 11.45
CA ILE A 93 -0.66 -1.71 11.68
C ILE A 93 0.16 -2.96 11.36
N LEU A 94 0.85 -2.97 10.21
CA LEU A 94 1.65 -4.13 9.78
C LEU A 94 2.83 -4.40 10.72
N SER A 95 3.55 -3.37 11.12
CA SER A 95 4.65 -3.49 12.10
C SER A 95 4.15 -3.94 13.47
N LEU A 96 2.95 -3.52 13.87
CA LEU A 96 2.34 -3.97 15.12
C LEU A 96 1.98 -5.46 15.06
N ILE A 97 1.34 -5.90 13.97
CA ILE A 97 1.05 -7.32 13.75
C ILE A 97 2.34 -8.13 13.73
N ALA A 98 3.35 -7.69 12.96
CA ALA A 98 4.65 -8.35 12.87
C ALA A 98 5.36 -8.42 14.24
N THR A 99 5.26 -7.38 15.06
CA THR A 99 5.86 -7.39 16.40
C THR A 99 5.13 -8.40 17.29
N ILE A 100 3.79 -8.42 17.27
CA ILE A 100 2.99 -9.38 18.05
C ILE A 100 3.25 -10.84 17.61
N THR A 101 3.38 -11.10 16.31
CA THR A 101 3.53 -12.47 15.80
C THR A 101 4.94 -13.02 15.95
N THR A 102 5.95 -12.15 16.00
CA THR A 102 7.35 -12.56 15.78
C THR A 102 8.29 -12.12 16.91
N ALA A 103 7.95 -11.08 17.67
CA ALA A 103 8.77 -10.63 18.79
C ALA A 103 8.33 -11.34 20.09
N GLN A 104 9.21 -12.14 20.67
CA GLN A 104 9.10 -12.52 22.07
C GLN A 104 9.56 -11.32 22.90
N SER A 105 8.63 -10.53 23.42
CA SER A 105 8.94 -9.34 24.20
C SER A 105 8.61 -9.57 25.67
N ASP A 106 9.65 -9.66 26.51
CA ASP A 106 9.52 -9.87 27.96
C ASP A 106 9.06 -8.61 28.72
N SER A 107 9.10 -7.44 28.07
CA SER A 107 8.67 -6.17 28.65
C SER A 107 7.98 -5.26 27.65
N VAL A 108 7.07 -4.41 28.14
CA VAL A 108 6.34 -3.41 27.33
C VAL A 108 7.30 -2.42 26.65
N PHE A 109 8.40 -2.06 27.32
CA PHE A 109 9.39 -1.16 26.76
C PHE A 109 10.13 -1.77 25.56
N MET A 110 10.54 -3.04 25.69
CA MET A 110 11.19 -3.78 24.61
C MET A 110 10.24 -3.99 23.43
N PHE A 111 8.97 -4.31 23.70
CA PHE A 111 7.92 -4.39 22.68
C PHE A 111 7.80 -3.08 21.88
N LEU A 112 7.72 -1.94 22.56
CA LEU A 112 7.56 -0.64 21.92
C LEU A 112 8.78 -0.25 21.08
N GLN A 113 9.99 -0.59 21.55
CA GLN A 113 11.21 -0.38 20.77
C GLN A 113 11.24 -1.25 19.50
N ILE A 114 10.91 -2.54 19.60
CA ILE A 114 10.90 -3.44 18.44
C ILE A 114 9.84 -2.99 17.43
N TRP A 115 8.64 -2.63 17.90
CA TRP A 115 7.58 -2.10 17.07
C TRP A 115 8.01 -0.84 16.33
N LEU A 116 8.56 0.15 17.04
CA LEU A 116 8.98 1.41 16.43
C LEU A 116 10.13 1.21 15.43
N MET A 117 11.08 0.33 15.73
CA MET A 117 12.18 0.02 14.81
C MET A 117 11.69 -0.71 13.55
N THR A 118 10.73 -1.62 13.70
CA THR A 118 10.10 -2.32 12.57
C THR A 118 9.31 -1.34 11.70
N LEU A 119 8.55 -0.43 12.32
CA LEU A 119 7.84 0.65 11.64
C LEU A 119 8.79 1.54 10.85
N LEU A 120 9.84 2.07 11.49
CA LEU A 120 10.80 2.97 10.87
C LEU A 120 11.60 2.32 9.74
N LYS A 121 11.84 1.00 9.83
CA LYS A 121 12.48 0.23 8.75
C LYS A 121 11.57 0.04 7.53
N ALA A 122 10.28 -0.20 7.75
CA ALA A 122 9.32 -0.43 6.67
C ALA A 122 8.81 0.86 6.01
N LEU A 123 8.75 1.97 6.78
CA LEU A 123 8.19 3.24 6.35
C LEU A 123 8.78 3.81 5.04
N PRO A 124 10.11 3.82 4.81
CA PRO A 124 10.68 4.34 3.56
C PRO A 124 10.17 3.59 2.33
N LEU A 125 10.09 2.26 2.42
CA LEU A 125 9.59 1.42 1.34
C LEU A 125 8.10 1.68 1.09
N GLY A 126 7.29 1.68 2.16
CA GLY A 126 5.85 1.98 2.08
C GLY A 126 5.58 3.37 1.48
N TYR A 127 6.40 4.37 1.80
CA TYR A 127 6.29 5.72 1.25
C TYR A 127 6.62 5.78 -0.25
N VAL A 128 7.70 5.12 -0.69
CA VAL A 128 8.06 5.02 -2.11
C VAL A 128 6.95 4.34 -2.92
N ILE A 129 6.38 3.26 -2.40
CA ILE A 129 5.25 2.56 -3.05
C ILE A 129 4.02 3.49 -3.12
N GLY A 130 3.72 4.22 -2.06
CA GLY A 130 2.65 5.22 -2.03
C GLY A 130 2.84 6.31 -3.08
N MET A 131 4.06 6.84 -3.22
CA MET A 131 4.39 7.80 -4.27
C MET A 131 4.19 7.22 -5.67
N MET A 132 4.68 6.00 -5.93
CA MET A 132 4.50 5.33 -7.22
C MET A 132 3.01 5.21 -7.57
N MET A 133 2.18 4.80 -6.60
CA MET A 133 0.72 4.73 -6.79
C MET A 133 0.09 6.09 -7.12
N VAL A 134 0.48 7.16 -6.43
CA VAL A 134 -0.13 8.49 -6.60
C VAL A 134 0.38 9.23 -7.84
N PHE A 135 1.66 9.12 -8.17
CA PHE A 135 2.30 9.88 -9.25
C PHE A 135 2.45 9.12 -10.57
N VAL A 136 2.53 7.79 -10.55
CA VAL A 136 2.70 6.98 -11.77
C VAL A 136 1.41 6.27 -12.14
N VAL A 137 0.80 5.57 -11.19
CA VAL A 137 -0.34 4.69 -11.46
C VAL A 137 -1.61 5.50 -11.67
N LYS A 138 -1.95 6.38 -10.73
CA LYS A 138 -3.17 7.19 -10.79
C LYS A 138 -3.26 8.03 -12.07
N PRO A 139 -2.22 8.74 -12.53
CA PRO A 139 -2.30 9.51 -13.77
C PRO A 139 -2.40 8.63 -15.03
N ARG A 140 -1.69 7.49 -15.07
CA ARG A 140 -1.80 6.54 -16.19
C ARG A 140 -3.19 5.93 -16.28
N MET A 141 -3.79 5.58 -15.14
CA MET A 141 -5.17 5.11 -15.06
C MET A 141 -6.15 6.17 -15.56
N GLN A 142 -6.01 7.42 -15.11
CA GLN A 142 -6.87 8.52 -15.56
C GLN A 142 -6.75 8.76 -17.07
N LYS A 143 -5.54 8.71 -17.62
CA LYS A 143 -5.29 8.84 -19.07
C LYS A 143 -5.86 7.66 -19.87
N ALA A 144 -5.79 6.44 -19.36
CA ALA A 144 -6.40 5.28 -20.00
C ALA A 144 -7.94 5.35 -19.96
N LEU A 145 -8.49 5.83 -18.84
CA LEU A 145 -9.93 6.02 -18.67
C LEU A 145 -10.50 7.12 -19.58
N SER A 146 -9.79 8.23 -19.75
CA SER A 146 -10.22 9.34 -20.62
C SER A 146 -10.22 8.96 -22.10
N LYS A 147 -9.22 8.18 -22.56
CA LYS A 147 -9.17 7.62 -23.92
C LYS A 147 -10.29 6.65 -24.23
N LEU A 148 -10.90 6.04 -23.22
CA LEU A 148 -12.01 5.11 -23.38
C LEU A 148 -13.39 5.80 -23.41
N ALA A 149 -13.42 7.11 -23.14
CA ALA A 149 -14.62 7.95 -23.11
C ALA A 149 -14.74 8.85 -24.35
N THR A 150 -13.77 8.78 -25.26
CA THR A 150 -13.78 9.36 -26.63
C THR A 150 -14.04 8.24 -27.62
#